data_AF-A0AAE3KK03-F1
#
_entry.id   AF-A0AAE3KK03-F1
#
_cell.length_a   1.000
_cell.length_b   1.000
_cell.length_c   1.000
_cell.angle_alpha   90.00
_cell.angle_beta   90.00
_cell.angle_gamma   90.00
#
_symmetry.space_group_name_H-M   'P 1'
#
loop_
_entity.id
_entity.type
_entity.pdbx_description
1 polymer ?
#
loop_
_entity_poly.entity_id
_entity_poly.type
_entity_poly.pdbx_seq_one_letter_code
_entity_poly.pdbx_strand_id
1 'polypeptide(L)'
;MNISQKRAIRKFFLIFFLFTCAGGISLYYYWLQATKLPAWYSSKSGNQRKQVELVDRSDIIAAKSRLQAKIYGNVAESNKSSNNSPESVLSVASDNSASANPKNVEIGFSDREFNDMMIVELSERMDKSQDIANLPHVHTTIKEGKIETGTVVNLSELPTNGKEKAVLEKALTKLPFAKDRDIYVGLSGKPTIENGKLTLGNNPEVKIGNLSFTVAELANKLGVPQEKLAQKLNIAVEMGQLKVNDMEVKDNQVVFKGSVN
;
A
#
# COMPACT_ATOMS: atom_id res chain seq x y z
N MET A 1 -34.76 -52.68 17.63
CA MET A 1 -33.60 -51.87 18.04
C MET A 1 -33.45 -51.92 19.56
N ASN A 2 -32.39 -52.54 20.07
CA ASN A 2 -32.23 -52.89 21.49
C ASN A 2 -31.82 -51.67 22.35
N ILE A 3 -32.19 -51.64 23.64
CA ILE A 3 -31.97 -50.49 24.55
C ILE A 3 -30.48 -50.12 24.66
N SER A 4 -29.60 -51.11 24.55
CA SER A 4 -28.14 -50.94 24.52
C SER A 4 -27.68 -50.11 23.30
N GLN A 5 -28.25 -50.35 22.11
CA GLN A 5 -27.90 -49.59 20.91
C GLN A 5 -28.37 -48.13 20.95
N LYS A 6 -29.53 -47.84 21.54
CA LYS A 6 -30.00 -46.45 21.73
C LYS A 6 -29.06 -45.64 22.64
N ARG A 7 -28.45 -46.28 23.65
CA ARG A 7 -27.45 -45.63 24.53
C ARG A 7 -26.12 -45.40 23.82
N ALA A 8 -25.66 -46.34 23.00
CA ALA A 8 -24.44 -46.20 22.21
C ALA A 8 -24.55 -45.07 21.16
N ILE A 9 -25.67 -45.00 20.43
CA ILE A 9 -25.92 -43.95 19.43
C ILE A 9 -25.99 -42.57 20.10
N ARG A 10 -26.67 -42.41 21.24
CA ARG A 10 -26.69 -41.13 21.97
C ARG A 10 -25.30 -40.68 22.42
N LYS A 11 -24.47 -41.60 22.92
CA LYS A 11 -23.09 -41.27 23.32
C LYS A 11 -22.23 -40.86 22.11
N PHE A 12 -22.38 -41.53 20.97
CA PHE A 12 -21.68 -41.18 19.74
C PHE A 12 -22.08 -39.79 19.23
N PHE A 13 -23.38 -39.47 19.22
CA PHE A 13 -23.87 -38.13 18.88
C PHE A 13 -23.35 -37.06 19.84
N LEU A 14 -23.28 -37.33 21.14
CA LEU A 14 -22.73 -36.40 22.12
C LEU A 14 -21.25 -36.13 21.89
N ILE A 15 -20.44 -37.15 21.62
CA ILE A 15 -19.00 -37.01 21.34
C ILE A 15 -18.79 -36.25 20.02
N PHE A 16 -19.55 -36.59 18.98
CA PHE A 16 -19.50 -35.88 17.69
C PHE A 16 -19.91 -34.40 17.84
N PHE A 17 -20.93 -34.11 18.63
CA PHE A 17 -21.34 -32.74 18.95
C PHE A 17 -20.25 -31.98 19.73
N LEU A 18 -19.59 -32.63 20.69
CA LEU A 18 -18.51 -32.02 21.46
C LEU A 18 -17.27 -31.73 20.60
N PHE A 19 -16.91 -32.63 19.68
CA PHE A 19 -15.83 -32.41 18.70
C PHE A 19 -16.16 -31.31 17.69
N THR A 20 -17.41 -31.23 17.22
CA THR A 20 -17.83 -30.16 16.29
C THR A 20 -17.94 -28.80 16.98
N CYS A 21 -18.37 -28.75 18.25
CA CYS A 21 -18.30 -27.53 19.05
C CYS A 21 -16.86 -27.07 19.30
N ALA A 22 -15.96 -27.97 19.70
CA ALA A 22 -14.55 -27.63 19.93
C ALA A 22 -13.82 -27.20 18.64
N GLY A 23 -14.09 -27.89 17.53
CA GLY A 23 -13.57 -27.51 16.21
C GLY A 23 -14.14 -26.18 15.72
N GLY A 24 -15.44 -25.96 15.91
CA GLY A 24 -16.13 -24.72 15.53
C GLY A 24 -15.61 -23.49 16.27
N ILE A 25 -15.34 -23.61 17.58
CA ILE A 25 -14.75 -22.52 18.38
C ILE A 25 -13.34 -22.17 17.86
N SER A 26 -12.51 -23.17 17.54
CA SER A 26 -11.15 -22.94 17.04
C SER A 26 -11.13 -22.25 15.66
N LEU A 27 -12.00 -22.70 14.74
CA LEU A 27 -12.22 -22.06 13.45
C LEU A 27 -12.72 -20.62 13.59
N TYR A 28 -13.64 -20.37 14.52
CA TYR A 28 -14.16 -19.04 14.80
C TYR A 28 -13.08 -18.09 15.31
N TYR A 29 -12.23 -18.53 16.23
CA TYR A 29 -11.11 -17.72 16.72
C TYR A 29 -10.09 -17.40 15.63
N TYR A 30 -9.73 -18.38 14.80
CA TYR A 30 -8.83 -18.15 13.68
C TYR A 30 -9.43 -17.16 12.68
N TRP A 31 -10.73 -17.26 12.42
CA TRP A 31 -11.45 -16.34 11.55
C TRP A 31 -11.52 -14.91 12.12
N LEU A 32 -11.71 -14.76 13.43
CA LEU A 32 -11.71 -13.46 14.11
C LEU A 32 -10.32 -12.82 14.05
N GLN A 33 -9.25 -13.61 14.18
CA GLN A 33 -7.88 -13.10 14.01
C GLN A 33 -7.57 -12.75 12.55
N ALA A 34 -8.04 -13.54 11.59
CA ALA A 34 -7.84 -13.29 10.17
C ALA A 34 -8.48 -11.98 9.69
N THR A 35 -9.53 -11.51 10.37
CA THR A 35 -10.30 -10.30 10.02
C THR A 35 -10.01 -9.10 10.93
N LYS A 36 -9.00 -9.20 11.80
CA LYS A 36 -8.64 -8.10 12.70
C LYS A 36 -8.14 -6.89 11.91
N LEU A 37 -8.77 -5.74 12.14
CA LEU A 37 -8.37 -4.49 11.51
C LEU A 37 -7.06 -3.96 12.13
N PRO A 38 -6.25 -3.24 11.34
CA PRO A 38 -5.03 -2.62 11.82
C PRO A 38 -5.27 -1.68 13.00
N ALA A 39 -4.26 -1.53 13.85
CA ALA A 39 -4.35 -0.66 15.03
C ALA A 39 -4.63 0.80 14.67
N TRP A 40 -4.05 1.28 13.56
CA TRP A 40 -4.22 2.65 13.07
C TRP A 40 -5.68 2.95 12.64
N TYR A 41 -6.45 1.94 12.25
CA TYR A 41 -7.87 2.08 11.91
C TYR A 41 -8.75 2.00 13.16
N SER A 42 -8.43 1.05 14.04
CA SER A 42 -9.23 0.76 15.24
C SER A 42 -9.20 1.89 16.28
N SER A 43 -8.15 2.71 16.29
CA SER A 43 -7.99 3.83 17.23
C SER A 43 -8.93 5.02 16.96
N LYS A 44 -9.63 5.07 15.82
CA LYS A 44 -10.60 6.14 15.51
C LYS A 44 -11.96 5.88 16.17
N SER A 45 -12.50 6.89 16.86
CA SER A 45 -13.74 6.81 17.67
C SER A 45 -15.01 6.58 16.84
N GLY A 46 -16.02 5.96 17.46
CA GLY A 46 -17.14 5.23 16.85
C GLY A 46 -18.11 5.98 15.92
N ASN A 47 -17.95 7.30 15.70
CA ASN A 47 -18.72 8.03 14.67
C ASN A 47 -17.98 8.19 13.33
N GLN A 48 -16.66 7.95 13.29
CA GLN A 48 -15.87 7.97 12.05
C GLN A 48 -15.65 6.58 11.43
N ARG A 49 -16.09 5.50 12.09
CA ARG A 49 -15.94 4.12 11.61
C ARG A 49 -16.97 3.70 10.55
N LYS A 50 -18.01 4.49 10.30
CA LYS A 50 -19.17 4.09 9.47
C LYS A 50 -19.14 4.57 8.04
N GLN A 51 -18.09 5.29 7.63
CA GLN A 51 -17.87 5.64 6.25
C GLN A 51 -16.43 5.26 5.95
N VAL A 52 -16.19 4.61 4.81
CA VAL A 52 -14.83 4.50 4.26
C VAL A 52 -14.22 5.89 4.40
N GLU A 53 -13.09 6.01 5.07
CA GLU A 53 -12.43 7.31 5.20
C GLU A 53 -11.92 7.64 3.80
N LEU A 54 -12.60 8.55 3.13
CA LEU A 54 -12.29 8.94 1.77
C LEU A 54 -11.32 10.12 1.81
N VAL A 55 -10.38 10.14 0.88
CA VAL A 55 -9.45 11.25 0.73
C VAL A 55 -10.19 12.45 0.14
N ASP A 56 -10.16 13.60 0.82
CA ASP A 56 -10.69 14.85 0.27
C ASP A 56 -9.68 15.52 -0.67
N ARG A 57 -10.18 16.30 -1.63
CA ARG A 57 -9.36 17.11 -2.54
C ARG A 57 -8.42 18.06 -1.79
N SER A 58 -8.84 18.61 -0.66
CA SER A 58 -7.98 19.46 0.17
C SER A 58 -6.75 18.72 0.69
N ASP A 59 -6.90 17.44 1.05
CA ASP A 59 -5.81 16.62 1.59
C ASP A 59 -4.80 16.29 0.50
N ILE A 60 -5.27 16.03 -0.73
CA ILE A 60 -4.42 15.81 -1.91
C ILE A 60 -3.61 17.08 -2.23
N ILE A 61 -4.26 18.26 -2.22
CA ILE A 61 -3.57 19.54 -2.45
C ILE A 61 -2.51 19.77 -1.37
N ALA A 62 -2.86 19.56 -0.09
CA ALA A 62 -1.93 19.72 1.02
C ALA A 62 -0.77 18.71 0.95
N ALA A 63 -1.02 17.47 0.56
CA ALA A 63 0.01 16.45 0.31
C ALA A 63 0.96 16.90 -0.82
N LYS A 64 0.41 17.34 -1.95
CA LYS A 64 1.20 17.83 -3.09
C LYS A 64 2.07 19.04 -2.71
N SER A 65 1.53 20.01 -1.98
CA SER A 65 2.29 21.18 -1.51
C SER A 65 3.42 20.80 -0.55
N ARG A 66 3.17 19.86 0.39
CA ARG A 66 4.20 19.37 1.33
C ARG A 66 5.34 18.67 0.60
N LEU A 67 5.03 17.80 -0.36
CA LEU A 67 6.02 17.11 -1.18
C LEU A 67 6.86 18.08 -2.01
N GLN A 68 6.22 19.06 -2.64
CA GLN A 68 6.92 20.10 -3.41
C GLN A 68 7.87 20.91 -2.51
N ALA A 69 7.39 21.37 -1.36
CA ALA A 69 8.22 22.13 -0.42
C ALA A 69 9.46 21.34 0.02
N LYS A 70 9.31 20.03 0.28
CA LYS A 70 10.42 19.15 0.62
C LYS A 70 11.44 19.02 -0.51
N ILE A 71 10.97 18.75 -1.73
CA ILE A 71 11.87 18.60 -2.89
C ILE A 71 12.63 19.91 -3.14
N TYR A 72 11.94 21.06 -3.15
CA TYR A 72 12.60 22.36 -3.37
C TYR A 72 13.56 22.73 -2.23
N GLY A 73 13.21 22.42 -0.97
CA GLY A 73 14.09 22.62 0.18
C GLY A 73 15.42 21.90 0.02
N ASN A 74 15.37 20.59 -0.28
CA ASN A 74 16.56 19.77 -0.46
C ASN A 74 17.41 20.20 -1.67
N VAL A 75 16.78 20.65 -2.77
CA VAL A 75 17.50 21.19 -3.93
C VAL A 75 18.23 22.49 -3.56
N ALA A 76 17.58 23.37 -2.79
CA ALA A 76 18.19 24.62 -2.34
C ALA A 76 19.36 24.39 -1.35
N GLU A 77 19.24 23.38 -0.48
CA GLU A 77 20.31 22.98 0.45
C GLU A 77 21.52 22.37 -0.28
N SER A 78 21.29 21.50 -1.27
CA SER A 78 22.36 20.97 -2.14
C SER A 78 23.14 22.09 -2.84
N ASN A 79 22.46 23.17 -3.24
CA ASN A 79 23.11 24.35 -3.84
C ASN A 79 24.01 25.14 -2.87
N LYS A 80 23.70 25.16 -1.56
CA LYS A 80 24.51 25.88 -0.57
C LYS A 80 25.76 25.09 -0.19
N SER A 81 25.68 23.76 -0.15
CA SER A 81 26.82 22.92 0.25
C SER A 81 27.91 22.81 -0.83
N SER A 82 27.58 23.06 -2.10
CA SER A 82 28.57 23.06 -3.19
C SER A 82 29.40 24.35 -3.30
N ASN A 83 29.04 25.43 -2.60
CA ASN A 83 29.67 26.75 -2.75
C ASN A 83 30.59 27.18 -1.59
N ASN A 84 30.77 26.32 -0.59
CA ASN A 84 31.63 26.61 0.57
C ASN A 84 32.78 25.60 0.67
N SER A 85 33.77 25.74 -0.21
CA SER A 85 35.16 25.31 0.08
C SER A 85 36.02 26.58 0.11
N PRO A 86 36.56 27.01 1.25
CA PRO A 86 37.48 28.14 1.31
C PRO A 86 38.87 27.71 0.82
N GLU A 87 39.37 28.42 -0.19
CA GLU A 87 40.78 28.64 -0.57
C GLU A 87 41.59 27.43 -1.10
N SER A 88 42.07 27.49 -2.34
CA SER A 88 43.31 28.22 -2.63
C SER A 88 43.39 28.79 -4.06
N VAL A 89 43.57 30.11 -4.09
CA VAL A 89 44.31 30.99 -5.04
C VAL A 89 44.57 30.59 -6.51
N LEU A 90 44.06 31.47 -7.38
CA LEU A 90 44.69 32.07 -8.56
C LEU A 90 44.87 31.22 -9.83
N SER A 91 43.93 31.34 -10.78
CA SER A 91 44.27 31.35 -12.20
C SER A 91 43.24 32.12 -13.04
N VAL A 92 43.78 32.96 -13.92
CA VAL A 92 43.11 33.77 -14.94
C VAL A 92 42.80 32.89 -16.14
N ALA A 93 41.57 32.94 -16.64
CA ALA A 93 41.17 33.03 -18.05
C ALA A 93 39.80 32.37 -18.28
N SER A 94 39.00 33.05 -19.09
CA SER A 94 37.69 32.66 -19.60
C SER A 94 37.56 31.20 -20.00
N ASP A 95 36.49 30.55 -19.56
CA ASP A 95 35.64 29.80 -20.47
C ASP A 95 34.19 29.86 -20.02
N ASN A 96 33.38 30.54 -20.85
CA ASN A 96 31.95 30.62 -20.72
C ASN A 96 31.37 29.33 -21.30
N SER A 97 31.20 28.33 -20.45
CA SER A 97 30.36 27.17 -20.72
C SER A 97 29.69 26.78 -19.43
N ALA A 98 28.52 27.40 -19.18
CA ALA A 98 27.55 26.93 -18.20
C ALA A 98 27.01 25.58 -18.67
N SER A 99 27.84 24.53 -18.55
CA SER A 99 27.39 23.16 -18.54
C SER A 99 26.61 23.00 -17.26
N ALA A 100 25.27 23.01 -17.37
CA ALA A 100 24.37 22.69 -16.28
C ALA A 100 24.66 21.25 -15.84
N ASN A 101 25.63 21.09 -14.94
CA ASN A 101 25.96 19.81 -14.36
C ASN A 101 24.68 19.33 -13.64
N PRO A 102 24.11 18.17 -13.99
CA PRO A 102 22.87 17.71 -13.37
C PRO A 102 23.13 17.59 -11.87
N LYS A 103 22.45 18.44 -11.09
CA LYS A 103 22.66 18.55 -9.65
C LYS A 103 22.20 17.25 -9.02
N ASN A 104 23.14 16.49 -8.46
CA ASN A 104 22.82 15.31 -7.68
C ASN A 104 22.18 15.74 -6.36
N VAL A 105 21.01 15.20 -6.07
CA VAL A 105 20.22 15.48 -4.86
C VAL A 105 19.86 14.16 -4.18
N GLU A 106 19.99 14.16 -2.87
CA GLU A 106 19.53 13.07 -2.00
C GLU A 106 18.34 13.55 -1.18
N ILE A 107 17.23 12.81 -1.23
CA ILE A 107 15.98 13.17 -0.57
C ILE A 107 15.43 11.95 0.16
N GLY A 108 15.45 12.00 1.49
CA GLY A 108 14.83 11.00 2.36
C GLY A 108 13.34 11.29 2.59
N PHE A 109 12.48 10.31 2.39
CA PHE A 109 11.04 10.38 2.64
C PHE A 109 10.66 9.44 3.78
N SER A 110 10.07 10.01 4.83
CA SER A 110 9.47 9.30 5.95
C SER A 110 8.18 8.59 5.56
N ASP A 111 7.68 7.70 6.42
CA ASP A 111 6.37 7.03 6.27
C ASP A 111 5.25 8.00 5.87
N ARG A 112 5.18 9.15 6.54
CA ARG A 112 4.14 10.15 6.28
C ARG A 112 4.25 10.75 4.89
N GLU A 113 5.46 11.15 4.50
CA GLU A 113 5.68 11.82 3.21
C GLU A 113 5.55 10.82 2.06
N PHE A 114 5.99 9.58 2.28
CA PHE A 114 5.77 8.51 1.33
C PHE A 114 4.27 8.17 1.22
N ASN A 115 3.52 8.22 2.32
CA ASN A 115 2.06 8.09 2.29
C ASN A 115 1.40 9.22 1.48
N ASP A 116 1.85 10.46 1.66
CA ASP A 116 1.37 11.61 0.88
C ASP A 116 1.62 11.40 -0.62
N MET A 117 2.77 10.84 -0.98
CA MET A 117 3.13 10.53 -2.36
C MET A 117 2.22 9.46 -2.95
N MET A 118 1.91 8.41 -2.18
CA MET A 118 0.95 7.38 -2.59
C MET A 118 -0.45 7.95 -2.79
N ILE A 119 -0.92 8.85 -1.92
CA ILE A 119 -2.21 9.52 -2.07
C ILE A 119 -2.24 10.32 -3.38
N VAL A 120 -1.18 11.09 -3.67
CA VAL A 120 -1.09 11.89 -4.91
C VAL A 120 -1.07 10.99 -6.15
N GLU A 121 -0.23 9.96 -6.19
CA GLU A 121 -0.15 9.02 -7.33
C GLU A 121 -1.50 8.31 -7.58
N LEU A 122 -2.16 7.83 -6.53
CA LEU A 122 -3.47 7.19 -6.66
C LEU A 122 -4.53 8.17 -7.15
N SER A 123 -4.48 9.42 -6.68
CA SER A 123 -5.38 10.47 -7.16
C SER A 123 -5.17 10.77 -8.63
N GLU A 124 -3.93 10.88 -9.12
CA GLU A 124 -3.62 11.16 -10.52
C GLU A 124 -4.02 10.00 -11.45
N ARG A 125 -3.99 8.76 -10.97
CA ARG A 125 -4.53 7.60 -11.68
C ARG A 125 -6.05 7.61 -11.77
N MET A 126 -6.74 8.07 -10.72
CA MET A 126 -8.20 8.10 -10.61
C MET A 126 -8.84 9.40 -11.11
N ASP A 127 -8.09 10.51 -11.27
CA ASP A 127 -8.62 11.77 -11.81
C ASP A 127 -9.08 11.61 -13.27
N LYS A 128 -8.49 10.63 -13.98
CA LYS A 128 -8.99 10.19 -15.30
C LYS A 128 -10.39 9.57 -15.26
N SER A 129 -10.93 9.25 -14.08
CA SER A 129 -12.28 8.67 -13.88
C SER A 129 -13.25 9.56 -13.07
N GLN A 130 -12.90 10.80 -12.71
CA GLN A 130 -13.73 11.77 -11.95
C GLN A 130 -14.18 11.35 -10.52
N ASP A 131 -13.73 10.21 -10.01
CA ASP A 131 -14.21 9.62 -8.74
C ASP A 131 -13.26 9.86 -7.54
N ILE A 132 -12.59 11.02 -7.48
CA ILE A 132 -11.63 11.32 -6.40
C ILE A 132 -12.29 11.26 -5.02
N ALA A 133 -13.55 11.66 -4.92
CA ALA A 133 -14.30 11.62 -3.66
C ALA A 133 -14.45 10.20 -3.09
N ASN A 134 -14.15 9.16 -3.87
CA ASN A 134 -14.24 7.75 -3.49
C ASN A 134 -12.87 7.07 -3.32
N LEU A 135 -11.77 7.84 -3.29
CA LEU A 135 -10.44 7.29 -2.99
C LEU A 135 -10.37 6.83 -1.53
N PRO A 136 -10.14 5.53 -1.26
CA PRO A 136 -9.91 5.07 0.10
C PRO A 136 -8.66 5.72 0.68
N HIS A 137 -8.73 6.13 1.94
CA HIS A 137 -7.56 6.61 2.66
C HIS A 137 -6.54 5.47 2.75
N VAL A 138 -5.36 5.70 2.19
CA VAL A 138 -4.24 4.76 2.30
C VAL A 138 -3.37 5.11 3.49
N HIS A 139 -2.82 4.07 4.08
CA HIS A 139 -1.83 4.14 5.12
C HIS A 139 -0.57 3.42 4.64
N THR A 140 0.57 4.09 4.76
CA THR A 140 1.85 3.57 4.29
C THR A 140 2.86 3.59 5.43
N THR A 141 3.57 2.48 5.59
CA THR A 141 4.63 2.29 6.58
C THR A 141 5.87 1.72 5.92
N ILE A 142 7.05 2.22 6.30
CA ILE A 142 8.35 1.72 5.87
C ILE A 142 8.98 1.02 7.07
N LYS A 143 9.12 -0.31 6.99
CA LYS A 143 9.66 -1.10 8.09
C LYS A 143 10.45 -2.28 7.57
N GLU A 144 11.59 -2.56 8.20
CA GLU A 144 12.43 -3.75 7.88
C GLU A 144 12.82 -3.80 6.38
N GLY A 145 13.07 -2.64 5.77
CA GLY A 145 13.42 -2.53 4.35
C GLY A 145 12.27 -2.81 3.38
N LYS A 146 11.03 -2.95 3.88
CA LYS A 146 9.81 -3.10 3.09
C LYS A 146 8.94 -1.86 3.19
N ILE A 147 8.25 -1.55 2.10
CA ILE A 147 7.11 -0.66 2.10
C ILE A 147 5.87 -1.52 2.26
N GLU A 148 4.98 -1.12 3.14
CA GLU A 148 3.63 -1.66 3.24
C GLU A 148 2.65 -0.50 3.09
N THR A 149 1.80 -0.56 2.08
CA THR A 149 0.75 0.43 1.81
C THR A 149 -0.59 -0.28 1.69
N GLY A 150 -1.61 0.23 2.35
CA GLY A 150 -2.92 -0.41 2.33
C GLY A 150 -4.02 0.47 2.88
N THR A 151 -5.25 -0.01 2.78
CA THR A 151 -6.45 0.70 3.21
C THR A 151 -7.42 -0.28 3.84
N VAL A 152 -8.42 0.24 4.55
CA VAL A 152 -9.54 -0.56 5.05
C VAL A 152 -10.76 -0.23 4.20
N VAL A 153 -11.34 -1.26 3.58
CA VAL A 153 -12.47 -1.11 2.66
C VAL A 153 -13.54 -2.16 2.94
N ASN A 154 -14.81 -1.77 2.79
CA ASN A 154 -15.89 -2.73 2.62
C ASN A 154 -16.06 -3.04 1.13
N LEU A 155 -15.60 -4.22 0.72
CA LEU A 155 -15.67 -4.66 -0.67
C LEU A 155 -17.11 -4.70 -1.22
N SER A 156 -18.11 -4.85 -0.35
CA SER A 156 -19.53 -4.93 -0.74
C SER A 156 -20.15 -3.56 -0.99
N GLU A 157 -19.49 -2.48 -0.54
CA GLU A 157 -19.94 -1.10 -0.68
C GLU A 157 -19.14 -0.34 -1.75
N LEU A 158 -18.19 -1.00 -2.42
CA LEU A 158 -17.38 -0.36 -3.46
C LEU A 158 -18.26 0.03 -4.66
N PRO A 159 -18.13 1.28 -5.16
CA PRO A 159 -18.78 1.67 -6.40
C PRO A 159 -18.18 0.83 -7.54
N THR A 160 -19.02 0.07 -8.24
CA THR A 160 -18.58 -0.79 -9.35
C THR A 160 -19.46 -0.59 -10.57
N ASN A 161 -18.84 -0.60 -11.75
CA ASN A 161 -19.56 -0.70 -13.01
C ASN A 161 -19.93 -2.18 -13.32
N GLY A 162 -20.78 -2.40 -14.33
CA GLY A 162 -21.32 -3.74 -14.62
C GLY A 162 -20.28 -4.85 -14.86
N LYS A 163 -19.09 -4.54 -15.41
CA LYS A 163 -18.01 -5.52 -15.64
C LYS A 163 -17.22 -5.80 -14.37
N GLU A 164 -16.97 -4.77 -13.56
CA GLU A 164 -16.28 -4.90 -12.27
C GLU A 164 -17.12 -5.65 -11.25
N LYS A 165 -18.44 -5.43 -11.25
CA LYS A 165 -19.37 -6.10 -10.34
C LYS A 165 -19.28 -7.62 -10.43
N ALA A 166 -19.22 -8.19 -11.63
CA ALA A 166 -19.11 -9.64 -11.80
C ALA A 166 -17.79 -10.22 -11.24
N VAL A 167 -16.68 -9.47 -11.40
CA VAL A 167 -15.37 -9.86 -10.86
C VAL A 167 -15.36 -9.76 -9.34
N LEU A 168 -15.94 -8.69 -8.80
CA LEU A 168 -16.08 -8.45 -7.37
C LEU A 168 -16.95 -9.53 -6.70
N GLU A 169 -18.12 -9.85 -7.27
CA GLU A 169 -18.99 -10.93 -6.80
C GLU A 169 -18.25 -12.27 -6.78
N LYS A 170 -17.52 -12.59 -7.86
CA LYS A 170 -16.68 -13.80 -7.89
C LYS A 170 -15.62 -13.77 -6.80
N ALA A 171 -14.96 -12.63 -6.55
CA ALA A 171 -13.99 -12.51 -5.48
C ALA A 171 -14.62 -12.71 -4.08
N LEU A 172 -15.80 -12.12 -3.83
CA LEU A 172 -16.55 -12.27 -2.58
C LEU A 172 -16.99 -13.72 -2.34
N THR A 173 -17.31 -14.50 -3.38
CA THR A 173 -17.56 -15.94 -3.22
C THR A 173 -16.32 -16.74 -2.83
N LYS A 174 -15.13 -16.31 -3.26
CA LYS A 174 -13.84 -16.97 -2.95
C LYS A 174 -13.22 -16.49 -1.64
N LEU A 175 -13.67 -15.35 -1.14
CA LEU A 175 -13.27 -14.70 0.10
C LEU A 175 -14.55 -14.40 0.91
N PRO A 176 -15.28 -15.42 1.40
CA PRO A 176 -16.55 -15.21 2.10
C PRO A 176 -16.37 -14.42 3.40
N PHE A 177 -15.17 -14.46 3.97
CA PHE A 177 -14.82 -13.62 5.12
C PHE A 177 -14.81 -12.13 4.78
N ALA A 178 -14.84 -11.73 3.50
CA ALA A 178 -14.82 -10.34 3.05
C ALA A 178 -16.17 -9.73 2.70
N LYS A 179 -17.22 -10.53 2.82
CA LYS A 179 -18.58 -10.06 2.59
C LYS A 179 -19.05 -9.17 3.74
N ASP A 180 -19.71 -8.07 3.37
CA ASP A 180 -20.43 -7.14 4.25
C ASP A 180 -19.60 -6.63 5.45
N ARG A 181 -18.31 -6.37 5.23
CA ARG A 181 -17.42 -5.89 6.29
C ARG A 181 -16.22 -5.12 5.79
N ASP A 182 -15.69 -4.30 6.68
CA ASP A 182 -14.39 -3.66 6.57
C ASP A 182 -13.27 -4.70 6.63
N ILE A 183 -12.40 -4.70 5.63
CA ILE A 183 -11.17 -5.47 5.60
C ILE A 183 -10.00 -4.61 5.18
N TYR A 184 -8.88 -4.83 5.84
CA TYR A 184 -7.60 -4.32 5.39
C TYR A 184 -7.17 -5.00 4.08
N VAL A 185 -6.93 -4.20 3.05
CA VAL A 185 -6.32 -4.65 1.80
C VAL A 185 -5.04 -3.84 1.61
N GLY A 186 -3.91 -4.51 1.43
CA GLY A 186 -2.63 -3.86 1.31
C GLY A 186 -1.66 -4.58 0.38
N LEU A 187 -0.59 -3.88 0.04
CA LEU A 187 0.54 -4.36 -0.73
C LEU A 187 1.80 -4.14 0.10
N SER A 188 2.65 -5.16 0.14
CA SER A 188 3.95 -5.07 0.80
C SER A 188 5.05 -5.61 -0.09
N GLY A 189 6.19 -4.94 -0.13
CA GLY A 189 7.32 -5.35 -0.94
C GLY A 189 8.59 -4.57 -0.63
N LYS A 190 9.71 -5.06 -1.16
CA LYS A 190 10.97 -4.32 -1.10
C LYS A 190 10.96 -3.31 -2.25
N PRO A 191 11.07 -2.01 -1.96
CA PRO A 191 10.98 -1.01 -3.00
C PRO A 191 12.23 -1.07 -3.90
N THR A 192 12.04 -0.90 -5.20
CA THR A 192 13.12 -0.87 -6.22
C THR A 192 12.86 0.20 -7.27
N ILE A 193 13.89 0.65 -7.99
CA ILE A 193 13.74 1.57 -9.13
C ILE A 193 13.87 0.81 -10.44
N GLU A 194 12.84 0.86 -11.27
CA GLU A 194 12.84 0.30 -12.62
C GLU A 194 12.39 1.37 -13.62
N ASN A 195 13.25 1.69 -14.59
CA ASN A 195 12.99 2.72 -15.60
C ASN A 195 12.58 4.09 -15.01
N GLY A 196 13.21 4.49 -13.90
CA GLY A 196 12.91 5.75 -13.20
C GLY A 196 11.59 5.74 -12.42
N LYS A 197 10.91 4.58 -12.33
CA LYS A 197 9.68 4.40 -11.55
C LYS A 197 9.97 3.54 -10.33
N LEU A 198 9.35 3.92 -9.22
CA LEU A 198 9.37 3.12 -8.01
C LEU A 198 8.44 1.91 -8.16
N THR A 199 8.96 0.70 -7.98
CA THR A 199 8.22 -0.58 -7.96
C THR A 199 8.39 -1.29 -6.60
N LEU A 200 7.60 -2.34 -6.34
CA LEU A 200 7.70 -3.17 -5.13
C LEU A 200 8.58 -4.42 -5.31
N GLY A 201 9.46 -4.40 -6.31
CA GLY A 201 10.36 -5.49 -6.66
C GLY A 201 9.65 -6.75 -7.21
N ASN A 202 10.40 -7.86 -7.22
CA ASN A 202 10.02 -9.07 -7.98
C ASN A 202 8.94 -9.94 -7.31
N ASN A 203 8.66 -9.78 -6.01
CA ASN A 203 7.72 -10.63 -5.30
C ASN A 203 6.92 -9.85 -4.24
N PRO A 204 6.06 -8.91 -4.66
CA PRO A 204 5.18 -8.22 -3.74
C PRO A 204 4.17 -9.19 -3.12
N GLU A 205 3.85 -8.96 -1.85
CA GLU A 205 2.83 -9.64 -1.08
C GLU A 205 1.55 -8.79 -1.08
N VAL A 206 0.41 -9.43 -1.31
CA VAL A 206 -0.92 -8.83 -1.14
C VAL A 206 -1.49 -9.26 0.19
N LYS A 207 -1.82 -8.30 1.04
CA LYS A 207 -2.46 -8.53 2.34
C LYS A 207 -3.97 -8.35 2.21
N ILE A 208 -4.73 -9.32 2.72
CA ILE A 208 -6.18 -9.26 2.84
C ILE A 208 -6.56 -9.72 4.26
N GLY A 209 -6.96 -8.76 5.09
CA GLY A 209 -7.06 -8.95 6.53
C GLY A 209 -5.67 -9.21 7.12
N ASN A 210 -5.55 -10.28 7.91
CA ASN A 210 -4.29 -10.75 8.48
C ASN A 210 -3.61 -11.85 7.62
N LEU A 211 -4.07 -12.06 6.39
CA LEU A 211 -3.53 -13.05 5.47
C LEU A 211 -2.63 -12.36 4.44
N SER A 212 -1.41 -12.86 4.26
CA SER A 212 -0.51 -12.48 3.17
C SER A 212 -0.57 -13.53 2.06
N PHE A 213 -0.63 -13.07 0.81
CA PHE A 213 -0.58 -13.90 -0.38
C PHE A 213 0.47 -13.37 -1.33
N THR A 214 1.20 -14.25 -2.00
CA THR A 214 1.91 -13.88 -3.22
C THR A 214 0.91 -13.52 -4.32
N VAL A 215 1.35 -12.74 -5.31
CA VAL A 215 0.51 -12.42 -6.49
C VAL A 215 0.03 -13.69 -7.18
N ALA A 216 0.87 -14.72 -7.27
CA ALA A 216 0.53 -16.01 -7.89
C ALA A 216 -0.57 -16.76 -7.11
N GLU A 217 -0.47 -16.84 -5.78
CA GLU A 217 -1.48 -17.47 -4.93
C GLU A 217 -2.83 -16.75 -5.03
N LEU A 218 -2.81 -15.42 -4.99
CA LEU A 218 -4.02 -14.62 -5.10
C LEU A 218 -4.66 -14.76 -6.49
N ALA A 219 -3.85 -14.72 -7.56
CA ALA A 219 -4.30 -14.94 -8.93
C ALA A 219 -5.02 -16.28 -9.09
N ASN A 220 -4.41 -17.36 -8.59
CA ASN A 220 -5.01 -18.69 -8.59
C ASN A 220 -6.34 -18.71 -7.81
N LYS A 221 -6.36 -18.13 -6.60
CA LYS A 221 -7.55 -18.10 -5.73
C LYS A 221 -8.73 -17.33 -6.34
N LEU A 222 -8.44 -16.24 -7.05
CA LEU A 222 -9.44 -15.41 -7.73
C LEU A 222 -9.79 -15.94 -9.13
N GLY A 223 -8.99 -16.87 -9.68
CA GLY A 223 -9.11 -17.34 -11.05
C GLY A 223 -8.89 -16.21 -12.05
N VAL A 224 -7.87 -15.39 -11.80
CA VAL A 224 -7.41 -14.28 -12.65
C VAL A 224 -5.99 -14.60 -13.12
N PRO A 225 -5.61 -14.35 -14.38
CA PRO A 225 -4.23 -14.54 -14.83
C PRO A 225 -3.23 -13.74 -14.00
N GLN A 226 -2.13 -14.37 -13.60
CA GLN A 226 -1.12 -13.75 -12.73
C GLN A 226 -0.55 -12.47 -13.33
N GLU A 227 -0.31 -12.45 -14.64
CA GLU A 227 0.29 -11.33 -15.37
C GLU A 227 -0.65 -10.12 -15.34
N LYS A 228 -1.95 -10.36 -15.52
CA LYS A 228 -2.98 -9.30 -15.45
C LYS A 228 -3.11 -8.74 -14.04
N LEU A 229 -3.00 -9.58 -13.02
CA LEU A 229 -3.03 -9.14 -11.64
C LEU A 229 -1.76 -8.33 -11.31
N ALA A 230 -0.58 -8.84 -11.67
CA ALA A 230 0.69 -8.17 -11.46
C ALA A 230 0.72 -6.78 -12.14
N GLN A 231 0.23 -6.68 -13.37
CA GLN A 231 0.15 -5.40 -14.08
C GLN A 231 -0.73 -4.37 -13.35
N LYS A 232 -1.85 -4.81 -12.77
CA LYS A 232 -2.77 -3.93 -12.02
C LYS A 232 -2.24 -3.54 -10.65
N LEU A 233 -1.42 -4.40 -10.04
CA LEU A 233 -0.80 -4.14 -8.73
C LEU A 233 0.52 -3.37 -8.83
N ASN A 234 0.98 -3.06 -10.05
CA ASN A 234 2.18 -2.28 -10.25
C ASN A 234 1.95 -0.82 -9.80
N ILE A 235 2.36 -0.57 -8.57
CA ILE A 235 2.58 0.79 -8.06
C ILE A 235 3.81 1.28 -8.79
N ALA A 236 3.62 2.28 -9.65
CA ALA A 236 4.69 2.89 -10.42
C ALA A 236 4.60 4.39 -10.19
N VAL A 237 5.24 4.85 -9.11
CA VAL A 237 5.17 6.25 -8.69
C VAL A 237 6.11 7.09 -9.54
N GLU A 238 5.57 8.15 -10.16
CA GLU A 238 6.39 9.15 -10.85
C GLU A 238 6.77 10.27 -9.87
N MET A 239 8.07 10.53 -9.74
CA MET A 239 8.61 11.49 -8.77
C MET A 239 8.60 12.95 -9.27
N GLY A 240 7.70 13.24 -10.22
CA GLY A 240 7.56 14.54 -10.88
C GLY A 240 8.87 15.03 -11.51
N GLN A 241 9.47 16.04 -10.88
CA GLN A 241 10.67 16.73 -11.35
C GLN A 241 11.97 16.00 -11.01
N LEU A 242 11.91 15.04 -10.08
CA LEU A 242 13.07 14.28 -9.63
C LEU A 242 13.27 13.07 -10.54
N LYS A 243 14.34 13.10 -11.33
CA LYS A 243 14.84 11.92 -12.02
C LYS A 243 15.61 11.06 -11.02
N VAL A 244 14.96 10.02 -10.52
CA VAL A 244 15.57 9.07 -9.59
C VAL A 244 16.47 8.10 -10.35
N ASN A 245 17.73 8.02 -9.94
CA ASN A 245 18.71 7.07 -10.49
C ASN A 245 18.88 5.87 -9.55
N ASP A 246 18.78 6.10 -8.25
CA ASP A 246 19.00 5.09 -7.22
C ASP A 246 18.11 5.35 -5.99
N MET A 247 17.91 4.31 -5.19
CA MET A 247 17.12 4.39 -3.96
C MET A 247 17.60 3.38 -2.94
N GLU A 248 17.60 3.79 -1.67
CA GLU A 248 17.85 2.92 -0.54
C GLU A 248 16.80 3.12 0.55
N VAL A 249 16.54 2.07 1.32
CA VAL A 249 15.74 2.20 2.54
C VAL A 249 16.68 2.27 3.73
N LYS A 250 16.71 3.41 4.41
CA LYS A 250 17.59 3.68 5.55
C LYS A 250 16.81 4.33 6.67
N ASP A 251 17.00 3.87 7.91
CA ASP A 251 16.40 4.46 9.11
C ASP A 251 14.87 4.67 9.00
N ASN A 252 14.15 3.68 8.45
CA ASN A 252 12.72 3.74 8.16
C ASN A 252 12.30 4.87 7.21
N GLN A 253 13.20 5.28 6.32
CA GLN A 253 12.95 6.24 5.26
C GLN A 253 13.33 5.65 3.91
N VAL A 254 12.63 6.07 2.86
CA VAL A 254 13.04 5.83 1.47
C VAL A 254 13.88 7.01 1.03
N VAL A 255 15.16 6.77 0.79
CA VAL A 255 16.12 7.77 0.33
C VAL A 255 16.30 7.64 -1.16
N PHE A 256 15.90 8.67 -1.91
CA PHE A 256 16.12 8.73 -3.35
C PHE A 256 17.37 9.53 -3.67
N LYS A 257 18.15 9.01 -4.61
CA LYS A 257 19.34 9.65 -5.16
C LYS A 257 19.12 9.89 -6.64
N GLY A 258 19.29 11.12 -7.09
CA GLY A 258 18.94 11.48 -8.45
C GLY A 258 19.31 12.90 -8.82
N SER A 259 18.69 13.40 -9.88
CA SER A 259 18.84 14.78 -10.33
C SER A 259 17.50 15.43 -10.52
N VAL A 260 17.42 16.74 -10.30
CA VAL A 260 16.22 17.52 -10.59
C VAL A 260 16.33 18.12 -11.99
N ASN A 261 15.28 17.97 -12.78
CA ASN A 261 15.16 18.57 -14.11
C ASN A 261 14.89 20.08 -14.03
#